data_AF-A0A699ZBN4-F1
#
_entry.id   AF-A0A699ZBN4-F1
#
_cell.length_a   1.000
_cell.length_b   1.000
_cell.length_c   1.000
_cell.angle_alpha   90.00
_cell.angle_beta   90.00
_cell.angle_gamma   90.00
#
_symmetry.space_group_name_H-M   'P 1'
#
loop_
_entity.id
_entity.type
_entity.pdbx_description
1 polymer ?
#
loop_
_entity_poly.entity_id
_entity_poly.type
_entity_poly.pdbx_seq_one_letter_code
_entity_poly.pdbx_strand_id
1 'polypeptide(L)'
;MDPECLFFAFYFQPDSLQQYLAAHELKRQSWRFHKQHNAWFQRFTEPQITSEEYEQGAYVYFDYNIVHDDLQTGWCYRRKENFTFRYDALEDELRTQS
;
A
#
# COMPACT_ATOMS: atom_id res chain seq x y z
N MET A 1 -14.67 -4.56 -4.95
CA MET A 1 -14.95 -3.25 -4.33
C MET A 1 -13.90 -2.27 -4.83
N ASP A 2 -14.26 -1.00 -5.01
CA ASP A 2 -13.35 0.05 -5.47
C ASP A 2 -12.18 0.23 -4.48
N PRO A 3 -10.90 0.19 -4.93
CA PRO A 3 -9.74 0.45 -4.08
C PRO A 3 -9.85 1.75 -3.27
N GLU A 4 -10.45 2.82 -3.79
CA GLU A 4 -10.58 4.08 -3.05
C GLU A 4 -11.42 3.91 -1.78
N CYS A 5 -12.52 3.16 -1.84
CA CYS A 5 -13.33 2.83 -0.68
C CYS A 5 -12.57 1.95 0.32
N LEU A 6 -11.73 1.04 -0.17
CA LEU A 6 -10.90 0.18 0.67
C LEU A 6 -9.80 0.99 1.37
N PHE A 7 -9.15 1.93 0.67
CA PHE A 7 -8.19 2.85 1.29
C PHE A 7 -8.88 3.72 2.35
N PHE A 8 -10.07 4.23 2.06
CA PHE A 8 -10.85 4.98 3.05
C PHE A 8 -11.13 4.16 4.31
N ALA A 9 -11.64 2.93 4.16
CA ALA A 9 -11.88 2.04 5.29
C ALA A 9 -10.59 1.70 6.05
N PHE A 10 -9.48 1.51 5.34
CA PHE A 10 -8.19 1.18 5.95
C PHE A 10 -7.60 2.34 6.76
N TYR A 11 -7.60 3.56 6.21
CA TYR A 11 -6.96 4.72 6.84
C TYR A 11 -7.85 5.42 7.89
N PHE A 12 -9.17 5.42 7.71
CA PHE A 12 -10.09 6.18 8.58
C PHE A 12 -10.84 5.32 9.60
N GLN A 13 -10.69 3.99 9.60
CA GLN A 13 -11.29 3.11 10.62
C GLN A 13 -10.21 2.23 11.30
N PRO A 14 -9.19 2.83 11.94
CA PRO A 14 -8.12 2.06 12.58
C PRO A 14 -8.66 1.14 13.68
N ASP A 15 -7.96 0.01 13.89
CA ASP A 15 -8.26 -0.98 14.94
C ASP A 15 -9.67 -1.59 14.85
N SER A 16 -10.23 -1.64 13.64
CA SER A 16 -11.58 -2.14 13.37
C SER A 16 -11.59 -3.37 12.47
N LEU A 17 -12.69 -4.12 12.51
CA LEU A 17 -12.95 -5.21 11.57
C LEU A 17 -12.94 -4.69 10.12
N GLN A 18 -13.41 -3.46 9.89
CA GLN A 18 -13.47 -2.83 8.58
C GLN A 18 -12.07 -2.59 8.01
N GLN A 19 -11.12 -2.13 8.82
CA GLN A 19 -9.72 -2.00 8.38
C GLN A 19 -9.11 -3.36 8.04
N TYR A 20 -9.36 -4.40 8.84
CA TYR A 20 -8.90 -5.75 8.55
C TYR A 20 -9.46 -6.28 7.22
N LEU A 21 -10.78 -6.16 7.02
CA LEU A 21 -11.44 -6.59 5.78
C LEU A 21 -10.95 -5.80 4.57
N ALA A 22 -10.72 -4.50 4.73
CA ALA A 22 -10.17 -3.64 3.69
C ALA A 22 -8.74 -4.07 3.30
N ALA A 23 -7.88 -4.31 4.29
CA ALA A 23 -6.51 -4.79 4.08
C ALA A 23 -6.51 -6.16 3.37
N HIS A 24 -7.40 -7.07 3.78
CA HIS A 24 -7.54 -8.39 3.17
C HIS A 24 -7.95 -8.28 1.69
N GLU A 25 -8.95 -7.44 1.38
CA GLU A 25 -9.42 -7.25 0.00
C GLU A 25 -8.37 -6.53 -0.87
N LEU A 26 -7.64 -5.54 -0.32
CA LEU A 26 -6.51 -4.90 -1.01
C LEU A 26 -5.42 -5.92 -1.35
N LYS A 27 -5.06 -6.81 -0.42
CA LYS A 27 -4.08 -7.89 -0.66
C LYS A 27 -4.52 -8.84 -1.77
N ARG A 28 -5.83 -9.19 -1.83
CA ARG A 28 -6.43 -9.99 -2.93
C ARG A 28 -6.33 -9.29 -4.28
N GLN A 29 -6.35 -7.97 -4.30
CA GLN A 29 -6.16 -7.14 -5.50
C GLN A 29 -4.69 -6.82 -5.78
N SER A 30 -3.76 -7.61 -5.23
CA SER A 30 -2.31 -7.46 -5.41
C SER A 30 -1.71 -6.17 -4.85
N TRP A 31 -2.41 -5.47 -3.96
CA TRP A 31 -1.82 -4.37 -3.19
C TRP A 31 -0.98 -4.91 -2.04
N ARG A 32 0.15 -4.25 -1.77
CA ARG A 32 1.08 -4.56 -0.68
C ARG A 32 1.30 -3.33 0.17
N PHE A 33 1.09 -3.48 1.46
CA PHE A 33 1.26 -2.38 2.40
C PHE A 33 2.72 -2.27 2.83
N HIS A 34 3.27 -1.07 2.71
CA HIS A 34 4.65 -0.75 3.07
C HIS A 34 4.67 0.01 4.40
N LYS A 35 5.01 -0.68 5.50
CA LYS A 35 4.87 -0.18 6.89
C LYS A 35 5.50 1.21 7.09
N GLN A 36 6.74 1.40 6.61
CA GLN A 36 7.49 2.65 6.81
C GLN A 36 6.91 3.85 6.05
N HIS A 37 6.26 3.61 4.92
CA HIS A 37 5.65 4.66 4.11
C HIS A 37 4.16 4.84 4.42
N ASN A 38 3.59 3.94 5.23
CA ASN A 38 2.16 3.84 5.50
C ASN A 38 1.33 3.89 4.21
N ALA A 39 1.81 3.26 3.14
CA ALA A 39 1.22 3.35 1.80
C ALA A 39 1.06 1.98 1.16
N TRP A 40 0.02 1.85 0.33
CA TRP A 40 -0.24 0.66 -0.46
C TRP A 40 0.40 0.78 -1.83
N PHE A 41 1.16 -0.23 -2.23
CA PHE A 41 1.86 -0.32 -3.51
C PHE A 41 1.32 -1.49 -4.34
N GLN A 42 1.36 -1.34 -5.66
CA GLN A 42 1.06 -2.40 -6.61
C GLN A 42 2.08 -2.32 -7.74
N ARG A 43 2.53 -3.47 -8.26
CA ARG A 43 3.41 -3.54 -9.42
C ARG A 43 2.69 -2.94 -10.63
N PHE A 44 3.30 -1.94 -11.27
CA PHE A 44 2.79 -1.37 -12.52
C PHE A 44 3.19 -2.23 -13.72
N THR A 45 4.41 -2.78 -13.68
CA THR A 45 4.92 -3.80 -14.60
C THR A 45 5.63 -4.88 -13.81
N GLU A 46 6.01 -5.98 -14.47
CA GLU A 46 6.93 -6.95 -13.89
C GLU A 46 8.20 -6.23 -13.39
N PRO A 47 8.69 -6.54 -12.17
CA PRO A 47 9.91 -5.95 -11.65
C PRO A 47 11.10 -6.33 -12.54
N GLN A 48 12.01 -5.38 -12.72
CA GLN A 48 13.23 -5.57 -13.49
C GLN A 48 14.26 -6.40 -12.71
N ILE A 49 14.21 -6.33 -11.37
CA ILE A 49 15.08 -7.08 -10.47
C ILE A 49 14.21 -7.75 -9.42
N THR A 50 14.45 -9.04 -9.18
CA THR A 50 13.86 -9.78 -8.07
C THR A 50 14.95 -10.59 -7.39
N SER A 51 14.99 -10.51 -6.07
CA SER A 51 15.90 -11.27 -5.21
C SER A 51 15.12 -11.88 -4.05
N GLU A 52 15.81 -12.55 -3.12
CA GLU A 52 15.21 -13.03 -1.87
C GLU A 52 14.92 -11.91 -0.87
N GLU A 53 15.56 -10.74 -1.01
CA GLU A 53 15.49 -9.63 -0.04
C GLU A 53 14.59 -8.47 -0.51
N TYR A 54 14.55 -8.23 -1.82
CA TYR A 54 13.82 -7.13 -2.41
C TYR A 54 13.46 -7.38 -3.88
N GLU A 55 12.58 -6.53 -4.38
CA GLU A 55 12.33 -6.35 -5.81
C GLU A 55 12.45 -4.89 -6.21
N GLN A 56 12.78 -4.63 -7.47
CA GLN A 56 12.89 -3.29 -8.02
C GLN A 56 12.20 -3.19 -9.37
N GLY A 57 11.39 -2.15 -9.54
CA GLY A 57 10.69 -1.89 -10.80
C GLY A 57 9.72 -0.72 -10.71
N ALA A 58 8.78 -0.70 -11.66
CA ALA A 58 7.74 0.32 -11.70
C ALA A 58 6.57 -0.05 -10.79
N TYR A 59 6.20 0.86 -9.88
CA TYR A 59 5.08 0.70 -8.96
C TYR A 59 4.12 1.87 -9.08
N VAL A 60 2.84 1.58 -8.87
CA VAL A 60 1.86 2.57 -8.45
C VAL A 60 1.64 2.47 -6.95
N TYR A 61 1.42 3.59 -6.29
CA TYR A 61 1.05 3.62 -4.89
C TYR A 61 -0.04 4.65 -4.63
N PHE A 62 -0.81 4.42 -3.58
CA PHE A 62 -1.82 5.36 -3.12
C PHE A 62 -1.21 6.28 -2.06
N ASP A 63 -1.17 7.58 -2.37
CA ASP A 63 -0.69 8.61 -1.46
C ASP A 63 -1.86 9.13 -0.64
N TYR A 64 -1.87 8.81 0.67
CA TYR A 64 -2.91 9.22 1.62
C TYR A 64 -2.52 10.46 2.45
N ASN A 65 -1.29 10.99 2.29
CA ASN A 65 -0.80 12.09 3.11
C ASN A 65 -1.46 13.41 2.70
N ILE A 66 -2.53 13.77 3.39
CA ILE A 66 -3.15 15.10 3.27
C ILE A 66 -2.23 16.11 3.96
N VAL A 67 -1.35 16.77 3.21
CA VAL A 67 -0.50 17.84 3.76
C VAL A 67 -1.35 19.09 3.92
N HIS A 68 -1.37 19.64 5.14
CA HIS A 68 -2.20 20.79 5.55
C HIS A 68 -1.67 22.16 5.12
N ASP A 69 -0.61 22.23 4.30
CA ASP A 69 -0.07 23.51 3.83
C ASP A 69 0.37 23.41 2.36
N ASP A 70 -0.54 23.89 1.50
CA ASP A 70 -0.40 24.44 0.15
C ASP A 70 0.41 23.76 -0.97
N LEU A 71 0.94 22.53 -0.85
CA LEU A 71 1.52 21.84 -2.01
C LEU A 71 1.25 20.33 -2.00
N GLN A 72 0.18 19.93 -2.69
CA GLN A 72 -0.26 18.58 -3.09
C GLN A 72 -1.21 17.86 -2.12
N THR A 73 -2.44 17.65 -2.62
CA THR A 73 -3.49 16.82 -2.01
C THR A 73 -3.11 15.33 -2.06
N GLY A 74 -2.69 14.74 -0.94
CA GLY A 74 -2.43 13.30 -0.83
C GLY A 74 -3.70 12.47 -0.68
N TRP A 75 -4.49 12.40 -1.74
CA TRP A 75 -5.50 11.36 -1.94
C TRP A 75 -5.51 10.99 -3.43
N CYS A 76 -4.39 10.46 -3.91
CA CYS A 76 -4.24 10.16 -5.33
C CYS A 76 -3.25 9.03 -5.60
N TYR A 77 -3.38 8.43 -6.78
CA TYR A 77 -2.40 7.49 -7.29
C TYR A 77 -1.13 8.21 -7.74
N ARG A 78 0.00 7.63 -7.38
CA ARG A 78 1.35 8.07 -7.79
C ARG A 78 2.09 6.91 -8.44
N ARG A 79 3.05 7.23 -9.31
CA ARG A 79 3.90 6.24 -10.00
C ARG A 79 5.37 6.47 -9.70
N LYS A 80 6.13 5.39 -9.51
CA LYS A 80 7.60 5.40 -9.38
C LYS A 80 8.19 4.30 -10.27
N GLU A 81 9.09 4.66 -11.18
CA GLU A 81 9.66 3.72 -12.17
C GLU A 81 10.76 2.81 -11.62
N ASN A 82 11.52 3.28 -10.63
CA ASN A 82 12.71 2.59 -10.10
C ASN A 82 12.61 2.44 -8.58
N PHE A 83 11.46 1.98 -8.10
CA PHE A 83 11.24 1.80 -6.66
C PHE A 83 11.77 0.44 -6.23
N THR A 84 12.59 0.43 -5.18
CA THR A 84 13.06 -0.79 -4.50
C THR A 84 12.09 -1.12 -3.36
N PHE A 85 11.29 -2.15 -3.55
CA PHE A 85 10.43 -2.71 -2.52
C PHE A 85 11.23 -3.78 -1.76
N ARG A 86 11.66 -3.47 -0.54
CA ARG A 86 12.29 -4.46 0.35
C ARG A 86 11.22 -5.30 1.05
N TYR A 87 11.41 -6.61 1.13
CA TYR A 87 10.41 -7.49 1.74
C TYR A 87 10.34 -7.36 3.26
N ASP A 88 11.37 -6.84 3.92
CA ASP A 88 11.33 -6.48 5.35
C ASP A 88 10.39 -5.31 5.65
N ALA A 89 10.04 -4.51 4.64
CA ALA A 89 9.08 -3.43 4.74
C ALA A 89 7.63 -3.90 4.53
N LEU A 90 7.41 -5.15 4.09
CA LEU A 90 6.08 -5.74 4.03
C LEU A 90 5.47 -5.81 5.43
N GLU A 91 4.16 -5.59 5.47
CA GLU A 91 3.39 -5.94 6.66
C GLU A 91 3.55 -7.44 6.97
N ASP A 92 3.89 -7.79 8.22
CA ASP A 92 3.76 -9.17 8.66
C ASP A 92 2.26 -9.47 8.68
N GLU A 93 1.84 -10.62 8.16
CA GLU A 93 0.44 -11.01 8.10
C GLU A 93 -0.28 -10.58 9.38
N LEU A 94 -1.31 -9.72 9.22
CA LEU A 94 -2.19 -9.27 10.28
C LEU A 94 -2.58 -10.50 11.08
N ARG A 95 -1.98 -10.67 12.27
CA ARG A 95 -2.27 -11.78 13.16
C ARG A 95 -3.78 -11.77 13.36
N THR A 96 -4.47 -12.77 12.83
CA THR A 96 -5.84 -13.06 13.22
C THR A 96 -5.82 -13.24 14.73
N GLN A 97 -6.39 -12.29 15.46
CA GLN A 97 -6.61 -12.45 16.89
C GLN A 97 -7.65 -13.56 17.05
N SER A 98 -7.20 -14.69 17.61
CA SER A 98 -8.03 -15.81 18.04
C SER A 98 -8.79 -15.49 19.31
#